data_AF-A0A453L307-F1
#
_entry.id   AF-A0A453L307-F1
#
_cell.length_a   1.000
_cell.length_b   1.000
_cell.length_c   1.000
_cell.angle_alpha   90.00
_cell.angle_beta   90.00
_cell.angle_gamma   90.00
#
_symmetry.space_group_name_H-M   'P 1'
#
loop_
_entity.id
_entity.type
_entity.pdbx_description
1 polymer ?
#
loop_
_entity_poly.entity_id
_entity_poly.type
_entity_poly.pdbx_seq_one_letter_code
_entity_poly.pdbx_strand_id
1 'polypeptide(L)'
;MQRTELSTAPNKLIWRWTTSGNYSAQSCYTATFHGATACHSWKLIWKCWAPPRVKFFHWLANQDRCWTAERLARHGLQHHPRCLLCDQQPKTVRHIMLECPLARQTWHETLA
;
A
#
# COMPACT_ATOMS: atom_id res chain seq x y z
N MET A 1 18.11 17.32 32.12
CA MET A 1 19.22 17.25 31.14
C MET A 1 20.11 16.07 31.54
N GLN A 2 20.15 14.99 30.77
CA GLN A 2 21.07 13.87 31.04
C GLN A 2 22.49 14.27 30.63
N ARG A 3 23.45 14.06 31.52
CA ARG A 3 24.87 14.36 31.31
C ARG A 3 25.48 13.23 30.50
N THR A 4 25.84 13.49 29.24
CA THR A 4 26.53 12.52 28.38
C THR A 4 28.02 12.54 28.72
N GLU A 5 28.52 11.47 29.34
CA GLU A 5 29.94 11.31 29.61
C GLU A 5 30.63 10.68 28.41
N LEU A 6 31.63 11.37 27.86
CA LEU A 6 32.37 10.90 26.69
C LEU A 6 33.44 9.90 27.13
N SER A 7 33.35 8.67 26.61
CA SER A 7 34.34 7.63 26.82
C SER A 7 35.43 7.68 25.75
N THR A 8 36.67 7.36 26.11
CA THR A 8 37.81 7.20 25.18
C THR A 8 37.77 5.87 24.42
N ALA A 9 36.82 4.97 24.75
CA ALA A 9 36.67 3.70 24.07
C ALA A 9 36.24 3.88 22.59
N PRO A 10 36.70 3.02 21.67
CA PRO A 10 36.30 3.11 20.27
C PRO A 10 34.80 2.82 20.11
N ASN A 11 34.14 3.61 19.26
CA ASN A 11 32.73 3.44 18.95
C ASN A 11 32.47 2.05 18.34
N LYS A 12 31.38 1.40 18.78
CA LYS A 12 30.93 0.12 18.24
C LYS A 12 29.63 0.32 17.48
N LEU A 13 29.56 -0.19 16.26
CA LEU A 13 28.30 -0.28 15.51
C LEU A 13 27.49 -1.43 16.07
N ILE A 14 26.30 -1.14 16.59
CA ILE A 14 25.38 -2.13 17.15
C ILE A 14 24.12 -2.16 16.28
N TRP A 15 23.80 -3.34 15.76
CA TRP A 15 22.58 -3.56 14.99
C TRP A 15 21.36 -3.64 15.92
N ARG A 16 20.64 -2.52 16.05
CA ARG A 16 19.52 -2.35 16.99
C ARG A 16 18.36 -3.34 16.82
N TRP A 17 18.26 -4.00 15.66
CA TRP A 17 17.14 -4.88 15.32
C TRP A 17 17.37 -6.34 15.73
N THR A 18 18.46 -6.62 16.44
CA THR A 18 18.75 -7.94 17.01
C THR A 18 19.24 -7.77 18.45
N THR A 19 18.85 -8.67 19.34
CA THR A 19 19.30 -8.66 20.74
C THR A 19 20.81 -8.88 20.86
N SER A 20 21.42 -9.61 19.93
CA SER A 20 22.88 -9.83 19.88
C SER A 20 23.66 -8.62 19.39
N GLY A 21 22.99 -7.61 18.80
CA GLY A 21 23.66 -6.47 18.17
C GLY A 21 24.36 -6.80 16.85
N ASN A 22 24.24 -8.03 16.35
CA ASN A 22 24.93 -8.51 15.14
C ASN A 22 24.08 -8.29 13.90
N TYR A 23 24.69 -7.70 12.87
CA TYR A 23 24.06 -7.53 11.58
C TYR A 23 23.95 -8.86 10.81
N SER A 24 22.85 -9.01 10.07
CA SER A 24 22.71 -10.01 9.01
C SER A 24 21.80 -9.46 7.90
N ALA A 25 22.00 -9.91 6.66
CA ALA A 25 21.13 -9.49 5.55
C ALA A 25 19.64 -9.84 5.81
N GLN A 26 19.38 -10.98 6.47
CA GLN A 26 18.04 -11.39 6.89
C GLN A 26 17.43 -10.41 7.90
N SER A 27 18.17 -10.06 8.97
CA SER A 27 17.67 -9.13 9.99
C SER A 27 17.46 -7.72 9.44
N CYS A 28 18.31 -7.30 8.49
CA CYS A 28 18.12 -6.09 7.69
C CYS A 28 16.80 -6.14 6.91
N TYR A 29 16.56 -7.21 6.16
CA TYR A 29 15.33 -7.38 5.40
C TYR A 29 14.10 -7.32 6.30
N THR A 30 14.07 -8.07 7.40
CA THR A 30 12.95 -8.03 8.36
C THR A 30 12.74 -6.64 8.96
N ALA A 31 13.82 -5.92 9.26
CA ALA A 31 13.75 -4.56 9.78
C ALA A 31 13.09 -3.57 8.78
N THR A 32 13.16 -3.81 7.47
CA THR A 32 12.44 -2.99 6.48
C THR A 32 10.91 -3.07 6.62
N PHE A 33 10.39 -4.12 7.27
CA PHE A 33 8.97 -4.29 7.55
C PHE A 33 8.58 -3.84 8.96
N HIS A 34 9.51 -3.28 9.74
CA HIS A 34 9.17 -2.81 11.08
C HIS A 34 8.14 -1.67 11.00
N GLY A 35 6.98 -1.86 11.64
CA GLY A 35 5.85 -0.95 11.55
C GLY A 35 4.95 -1.14 10.31
N ALA A 36 5.23 -2.14 9.47
CA ALA A 36 4.34 -2.51 8.38
C ALA A 36 3.03 -3.10 8.91
N THR A 37 1.91 -2.67 8.36
CA THR A 37 0.59 -3.23 8.64
C THR A 37 0.31 -4.39 7.69
N ALA A 38 -0.19 -5.51 8.24
CA ALA A 38 -0.60 -6.64 7.43
C ALA A 38 -1.89 -6.29 6.65
N CYS A 39 -1.85 -6.44 5.33
CA CYS A 39 -3.05 -6.31 4.50
C CYS A 39 -3.92 -7.57 4.67
N HIS A 40 -5.02 -7.50 5.43
CA HIS A 40 -5.87 -8.67 5.69
C HIS A 40 -6.40 -9.34 4.41
N SER A 41 -6.60 -8.55 3.34
CA SER A 41 -7.14 -9.00 2.06
C SER A 41 -6.16 -9.76 1.17
N TRP A 42 -4.87 -9.86 1.53
CA TRP A 42 -3.85 -10.45 0.64
C TRP A 42 -4.20 -11.89 0.23
N LYS A 43 -4.73 -12.69 1.15
CA LYS A 43 -5.11 -14.08 0.86
C LYS A 43 -6.23 -14.15 -0.18
N LEU A 44 -7.22 -13.27 -0.10
CA LEU A 44 -8.33 -13.23 -1.05
C LEU A 44 -7.84 -12.92 -2.46
N ILE A 45 -6.91 -11.96 -2.58
CA ILE A 45 -6.35 -11.53 -3.87
C ILE A 45 -5.48 -12.63 -4.48
N TRP A 46 -4.60 -13.23 -3.69
CA TRP A 46 -3.60 -14.17 -4.23
C TRP A 46 -4.16 -15.59 -4.40
N LYS A 47 -5.13 -16.00 -3.58
CA LYS A 47 -5.75 -17.34 -3.65
C LYS A 47 -6.96 -17.44 -4.58
N CYS A 48 -7.50 -16.33 -5.10
CA CYS A 48 -8.62 -16.40 -6.03
C CYS A 48 -8.23 -17.09 -7.35
N TRP A 49 -9.21 -17.64 -8.06
CA TRP A 49 -9.02 -18.25 -9.37
C TRP A 49 -9.11 -17.18 -10.48
N ALA A 50 -8.19 -16.22 -10.43
CA ALA A 50 -8.08 -15.15 -11.42
C ALA A 50 -6.72 -15.20 -12.14
N PRO A 51 -6.64 -14.70 -13.39
CA PRO A 51 -5.36 -14.55 -14.09
C PRO A 51 -4.38 -13.65 -13.31
N PRO A 52 -3.06 -13.87 -13.41
CA PRO A 52 -2.05 -13.07 -12.69
C PRO A 52 -2.22 -11.56 -12.88
N ARG A 53 -2.53 -11.11 -14.09
CA ARG A 53 -2.74 -9.68 -14.40
C ARG A 53 -3.85 -9.05 -13.55
N VAL A 54 -4.93 -9.78 -13.31
CA VAL A 54 -6.07 -9.34 -12.48
C VAL A 54 -5.66 -9.28 -11.01
N LYS A 55 -4.93 -10.30 -10.52
CA LYS A 55 -4.41 -10.33 -9.15
C LYS A 55 -3.48 -9.16 -8.86
N PHE A 56 -2.54 -8.87 -9.75
CA PHE A 56 -1.61 -7.74 -9.62
C PHE A 56 -2.36 -6.41 -9.62
N PHE A 57 -3.32 -6.23 -10.52
CA PHE A 57 -4.14 -5.03 -10.56
C PHE A 57 -4.91 -4.84 -9.25
N HIS A 58 -5.57 -5.88 -8.75
CA HIS A 58 -6.33 -5.81 -7.50
C HIS A 58 -5.42 -5.59 -6.28
N TRP A 59 -4.20 -6.13 -6.28
CA TRP A 59 -3.19 -5.86 -5.25
C TRP A 59 -2.80 -4.38 -5.20
N LEU A 60 -2.53 -3.78 -6.36
CA LEU A 60 -2.23 -2.34 -6.45
C LEU A 60 -3.44 -1.49 -6.07
N ALA A 61 -4.63 -1.91 -6.47
CA ALA A 61 -5.88 -1.26 -6.12
C ALA A 61 -6.11 -1.19 -4.61
N ASN A 62 -5.88 -2.30 -3.90
CA ASN A 62 -6.03 -2.37 -2.44
C ASN A 62 -5.00 -1.52 -1.67
N GLN A 63 -3.93 -1.07 -2.34
CA GLN A 63 -2.90 -0.21 -1.73
C GLN A 63 -3.04 1.26 -2.15
N ASP A 64 -4.12 1.63 -2.85
CA ASP A 64 -4.28 2.94 -3.50
C ASP A 64 -3.10 3.31 -4.41
N ARG A 65 -2.53 2.28 -5.05
CA ARG A 65 -1.38 2.37 -5.97
C ARG A 65 -1.78 2.26 -7.45
N CYS A 66 -3.05 2.37 -7.78
CA CYS A 66 -3.47 2.58 -9.17
C CYS A 66 -3.36 4.06 -9.55
N TRP A 67 -3.14 4.34 -10.84
CA TRP A 67 -3.18 5.70 -11.38
C TRP A 67 -4.63 6.19 -11.50
N THR A 68 -5.17 6.70 -10.39
CA THR A 68 -6.47 7.37 -10.34
C THR A 68 -6.33 8.88 -10.42
N ALA A 69 -7.42 9.61 -10.68
CA ALA A 69 -7.39 11.08 -10.70
C ALA A 69 -6.91 11.64 -9.37
N GLU A 70 -7.34 11.04 -8.26
CA GLU A 70 -6.87 11.41 -6.92
C GLU A 70 -5.35 11.23 -6.76
N ARG A 71 -4.78 10.15 -7.29
CA ARG A 71 -3.32 9.96 -7.25
C ARG A 71 -2.59 10.92 -8.17
N LEU A 72 -3.12 11.20 -9.35
CA LEU A 72 -2.60 12.23 -10.25
C LEU A 72 -2.60 13.61 -9.56
N ALA A 73 -3.69 13.96 -8.87
CA ALA A 73 -3.82 15.18 -8.09
C ALA A 73 -2.73 15.31 -7.01
N ARG A 74 -2.48 14.24 -6.24
CA ARG A 74 -1.40 14.20 -5.22
C ARG A 74 -0.01 14.43 -5.80
N HIS A 75 0.20 14.13 -7.08
CA HIS A 75 1.46 14.33 -7.79
C HIS A 75 1.48 15.61 -8.63
N GLY A 76 0.48 16.48 -8.53
CA GLY A 76 0.42 17.74 -9.29
C GLY A 76 0.18 17.54 -10.79
N LEU A 77 -0.31 16.36 -11.20
CA LEU A 77 -0.60 16.06 -12.60
C LEU A 77 -2.04 16.45 -12.95
N GLN A 78 -2.27 16.79 -14.22
CA GLN A 78 -3.59 17.13 -14.74
C GLN A 78 -4.55 15.95 -14.54
N HIS A 79 -5.73 16.23 -14.02
CA HIS A 79 -6.73 15.23 -13.72
C HIS A 79 -8.14 15.83 -13.79
N HIS A 80 -9.14 14.99 -14.06
CA HIS A 80 -10.53 15.40 -13.94
C HIS A 80 -10.95 15.36 -12.46
N PRO A 81 -11.61 16.40 -11.93
CA PRO A 81 -11.99 16.47 -10.51
C PRO A 81 -13.04 15.44 -10.07
N ARG A 82 -13.73 14.80 -11.02
CA ARG A 82 -14.88 13.91 -10.80
C ARG A 82 -14.74 12.63 -11.61
N CYS A 83 -15.49 11.62 -11.20
CA CYS A 83 -15.54 10.33 -11.86
C CYS A 83 -16.15 10.45 -13.26
N LEU A 84 -15.44 10.01 -14.30
CA LEU A 84 -15.92 10.05 -15.69
C LEU A 84 -17.12 9.11 -15.96
N LEU A 85 -17.41 8.18 -15.04
CA LEU A 85 -18.49 7.21 -15.21
C LEU A 85 -19.83 7.75 -14.68
N CYS A 86 -19.82 8.50 -13.58
CA CYS A 86 -21.04 8.96 -12.92
C CYS A 86 -21.10 10.46 -12.65
N ASP A 87 -19.98 11.19 -12.82
CA ASP A 87 -19.81 12.62 -12.52
C ASP A 87 -20.22 13.09 -11.11
N GLN A 88 -20.36 12.17 -10.14
CA GLN A 88 -20.87 12.50 -8.80
C GLN A 88 -19.79 12.70 -7.73
N GLN A 89 -18.70 11.93 -7.77
CA GLN A 89 -17.68 11.89 -6.70
C GLN A 89 -16.26 11.93 -7.29
N PRO A 90 -15.23 12.29 -6.50
CA PRO A 90 -13.84 12.16 -6.92
C PRO A 90 -13.51 10.74 -7.38
N LYS A 91 -12.68 10.63 -8.42
CA LYS A 91 -12.25 9.35 -8.98
C LYS A 91 -11.19 8.72 -8.07
N THR A 92 -11.65 7.94 -7.09
CA THR A 92 -10.83 7.05 -6.24
C THR A 92 -10.93 5.60 -6.73
N VAL A 93 -9.99 4.72 -6.35
CA VAL A 93 -10.06 3.30 -6.76
C VAL A 93 -11.32 2.65 -6.20
N ARG A 94 -11.58 2.89 -4.92
CA ARG A 94 -12.76 2.40 -4.21
C ARG A 94 -14.05 2.86 -4.88
N HIS A 95 -14.13 4.13 -5.28
CA HIS A 95 -15.29 4.65 -5.98
C HIS A 95 -15.51 3.93 -7.31
N ILE A 96 -14.50 3.87 -8.18
CA ILE A 96 -14.64 3.24 -9.50
C ILE A 96 -15.01 1.75 -9.38
N MET A 97 -14.45 1.04 -8.40
CA MET A 97 -14.65 -0.40 -8.29
C MET A 97 -15.94 -0.78 -7.55
N LEU A 98 -16.36 -0.04 -6.54
CA LEU A 98 -17.38 -0.50 -5.59
C LEU A 98 -18.54 0.47 -5.39
N GLU A 99 -18.30 1.78 -5.44
CA GLU A 99 -19.31 2.78 -5.01
C GLU A 99 -19.97 3.50 -6.17
N CYS A 100 -19.31 3.56 -7.33
CA CYS A 100 -19.82 4.18 -8.54
C CYS A 100 -21.13 3.49 -8.94
N PRO A 101 -22.23 4.24 -9.17
CA PRO A 101 -23.50 3.66 -9.56
C PRO A 101 -23.39 2.74 -10.78
N LEU A 102 -22.60 3.15 -11.78
CA LEU A 102 -22.38 2.36 -12.99
C LEU A 102 -21.60 1.07 -12.71
N ALA A 103 -20.61 1.12 -11.81
CA ALA A 103 -19.86 -0.06 -11.39
C ALA A 103 -20.75 -1.03 -10.60
N ARG A 104 -21.55 -0.51 -9.66
CA ARG A 104 -22.53 -1.30 -8.90
C ARG A 104 -23.52 -1.99 -9.83
N GLN A 105 -24.06 -1.26 -10.81
CA GLN A 105 -24.95 -1.84 -11.82
C GLN A 105 -24.26 -2.97 -12.57
N THR A 106 -23.02 -2.77 -13.03
CA THR A 106 -22.25 -3.80 -13.73
C THR A 106 -22.06 -5.05 -12.86
N TRP A 107 -21.77 -4.89 -11.56
CA TRP A 107 -21.67 -6.02 -10.63
C TRP A 107 -22.99 -6.73 -10.43
N HIS A 108 -24.08 -5.99 -10.29
CA HIS A 108 -25.42 -6.59 -10.17
C HIS A 108 -25.77 -7.39 -11.43
N GLU A 109 -25.48 -6.90 -12.63
CA GLU A 109 -25.79 -7.59 -13.88
C GLU A 109 -24.90 -8.81 -14.15
N THR A 110 -23.67 -8.84 -13.62
CA THR A 110 -22.71 -9.92 -13.86
C THR A 110 -22.71 -11.01 -12.78
N LEU A 111 -23.13 -10.67 -11.55
CA LEU A 111 -23.14 -11.60 -10.41
C LEU A 111 -24.55 -12.08 -10.03
N ALA A 112 -25.61 -11.45 -10.54
CA ALA A 112 -26.98 -11.96 -10.42
C ALA A 112 -27.24 -13.06 -11.46
#